data_AF-A0A2A5Y984-F1
#
_entry.id   AF-A0A2A5Y984-F1
#
_cell.length_a   1.000
_cell.length_b   1.000
_cell.length_c   1.000
_cell.angle_alpha   90.00
_cell.angle_beta   90.00
_cell.angle_gamma   90.00
#
_symmetry.space_group_name_H-M   'P 1'
#
loop_
_entity.id
_entity.type
_entity.pdbx_description
1 polymer ?
#
loop_
_entity_poly.entity_id
_entity_poly.type
_entity_poly.pdbx_seq_one_letter_code
_entity_poly.pdbx_strand_id
1 'polypeptide(L)'
;MFRTLIPILLIVIAWSSYWFWSAQDNLENIYKNLESSGNSATIINYGTVSQVGFPNRFDVTINDISIDGPTGKQIINLPFIQIMRLTYNSRHQIIILPNSLSIYNFNFNWKNAKVSIVKETVEDRIILEAENLIIKGGNGFSFHAEKLQISLLHKKLSDFKPQIILDLSGIKDEKKQTKSELHIEANLNLEDSPKLHLTNFVNSIVQPNTWTKIDQKNHQPGESFFIGNQEFLFSRPAYSLFK
;
A
#
# COMPACT_ATOMS: atom_id res chain seq x y z
N MET A 1 48.73 -17.06 -7.85
CA MET A 1 47.26 -17.22 -7.80
C MET A 1 46.68 -17.12 -6.38
N PHE A 2 47.22 -17.83 -5.37
CA PHE A 2 46.68 -17.79 -3.99
C PHE A 2 46.79 -16.45 -3.25
N ARG A 3 47.79 -15.60 -3.56
CA ARG A 3 48.01 -14.30 -2.88
C ARG A 3 46.86 -13.31 -3.04
N THR A 4 46.09 -13.41 -4.14
CA THR A 4 44.90 -12.58 -4.37
C THR A 4 43.60 -13.28 -3.98
N LEU A 5 43.57 -14.62 -3.95
CA LEU A 5 42.38 -15.38 -3.55
C LEU A 5 42.06 -15.25 -2.06
N ILE A 6 43.09 -15.27 -1.20
CA ILE A 6 42.91 -15.15 0.26
C ILE A 6 42.20 -13.84 0.66
N PRO A 7 42.65 -12.64 0.23
CA PRO A 7 41.96 -11.40 0.60
C PRO A 7 40.54 -11.33 0.05
N ILE A 8 40.28 -11.84 -1.16
CA ILE A 8 38.93 -11.91 -1.72
C ILE A 8 38.03 -12.79 -0.85
N LEU A 9 38.52 -13.98 -0.47
CA LEU A 9 37.76 -14.91 0.35
C LEU A 9 37.45 -14.33 1.74
N LEU A 10 38.40 -13.62 2.34
CA LEU A 10 38.18 -12.92 3.61
C LEU A 10 37.11 -11.83 3.48
N ILE A 11 37.11 -11.06 2.41
CA ILE A 11 36.08 -10.04 2.15
C ILE A 11 34.71 -10.68 1.96
N VAL A 12 34.63 -11.78 1.19
CA VAL A 12 33.37 -12.51 0.98
C VAL A 12 32.84 -13.09 2.28
N ILE A 13 33.69 -13.67 3.12
CA ILE A 13 33.31 -14.20 4.44
C ILE A 13 32.83 -13.05 5.33
N ALA A 14 33.59 -11.95 5.41
CA ALA A 14 33.21 -10.80 6.23
C ALA A 14 31.85 -10.23 5.83
N TRP A 15 31.60 -10.07 4.51
CA TRP A 15 30.33 -9.59 4.00
C TRP A 15 29.18 -10.57 4.24
N SER A 16 29.42 -11.87 4.08
CA SER A 16 28.41 -12.91 4.32
C SER A 16 28.03 -13.00 5.79
N SER A 17 29.01 -12.93 6.70
CA SER A 17 28.78 -12.88 8.14
C SER A 17 28.01 -11.63 8.57
N TYR A 18 28.38 -10.46 8.03
CA TYR A 18 27.68 -9.20 8.27
C TYR A 18 26.21 -9.28 7.83
N TRP A 19 25.95 -9.83 6.65
CA TRP A 19 24.59 -10.03 6.16
C TRP A 19 23.79 -10.96 7.07
N PHE A 20 24.39 -12.07 7.53
CA PHE A 20 23.71 -13.02 8.42
C PHE A 20 23.25 -12.37 9.73
N TRP A 21 24.08 -11.50 10.32
CA TRP A 21 23.72 -10.76 11.52
C TRP A 21 22.62 -9.72 11.25
N SER A 22 22.79 -8.95 10.17
CA SER A 22 21.82 -7.93 9.77
C SER A 22 20.46 -8.53 9.36
N ALA A 23 20.47 -9.75 8.82
CA ALA A 23 19.30 -10.54 8.48
C ALA A 23 18.50 -10.90 9.73
N GLN A 24 19.17 -11.31 10.80
CA GLN A 24 18.54 -11.60 12.09
C GLN A 24 17.91 -10.34 12.69
N ASP A 25 18.66 -9.24 12.75
CA ASP A 25 18.16 -7.94 13.24
C ASP A 25 16.94 -7.46 12.44
N ASN A 26 16.94 -7.65 11.12
CA ASN A 26 15.80 -7.29 10.27
C ASN A 26 14.55 -8.10 10.64
N LEU A 27 14.70 -9.40 10.86
CA LEU A 27 13.61 -10.31 11.17
C LEU A 27 13.02 -10.04 12.57
N GLU A 28 13.87 -9.76 13.57
CA GLU A 28 13.41 -9.31 14.90
C GLU A 28 12.64 -8.00 14.84
N ASN A 29 13.09 -7.05 14.01
CA ASN A 29 12.36 -5.81 13.79
C ASN A 29 11.00 -6.06 13.11
N ILE A 30 10.88 -7.02 12.19
CA ILE A 30 9.60 -7.38 11.58
C ILE A 30 8.64 -7.94 12.65
N TYR A 31 9.07 -8.89 13.47
CA TYR A 31 8.24 -9.42 14.56
C TYR A 31 7.81 -8.32 15.52
N LYS A 32 8.75 -7.48 15.94
CA LYS A 32 8.44 -6.33 16.80
C LYS A 32 7.38 -5.43 16.18
N ASN A 33 7.42 -5.18 14.88
CA ASN A 33 6.41 -4.36 14.21
C ASN A 33 5.03 -5.05 14.13
N LEU A 34 5.01 -6.36 13.84
CA LEU A 34 3.77 -7.15 13.80
C LEU A 34 3.10 -7.25 15.18
N GLU A 35 3.90 -7.39 16.23
CA GLU A 35 3.45 -7.50 17.62
C GLU A 35 3.26 -6.13 18.29
N SER A 36 3.73 -5.04 17.68
CA SER A 36 3.53 -3.67 18.18
C SER A 36 2.11 -3.16 17.92
N SER A 37 1.10 -3.90 18.35
CA SER A 37 -0.27 -3.42 18.46
C SER A 37 -0.43 -2.64 19.77
N GLY A 38 0.28 -1.51 19.92
CA GLY A 38 0.18 -0.66 21.11
C GLY A 38 -1.24 -0.15 21.31
N ASN A 39 -1.89 -0.49 22.44
CA ASN A 39 -3.21 -0.03 22.93
C ASN A 39 -4.37 0.10 21.92
N SER A 40 -4.22 -0.47 20.72
CA SER A 40 -5.15 -0.31 19.62
C SER A 40 -6.03 -1.54 19.56
N ALA A 41 -7.34 -1.35 19.40
CA ALA A 41 -8.30 -2.46 19.31
C ALA A 41 -8.20 -3.26 17.98
N THR A 42 -7.17 -3.01 17.17
CA THR A 42 -6.89 -3.72 15.91
C THR A 42 -5.92 -4.86 16.20
N ILE A 43 -6.31 -6.09 15.87
CA ILE A 43 -5.48 -7.28 16.05
C ILE A 43 -4.92 -7.70 14.70
N ILE A 44 -3.60 -7.91 14.61
CA ILE A 44 -2.93 -8.42 13.42
C ILE A 44 -2.61 -9.89 13.68
N ASN A 45 -3.26 -10.80 12.97
CA ASN A 45 -2.88 -12.22 12.96
C ASN A 45 -2.01 -12.50 11.74
N TYR A 46 -1.05 -13.40 11.91
CA TYR A 46 -0.16 -13.83 10.84
C TYR A 46 0.23 -15.29 11.08
N GLY A 47 0.48 -16.02 10.00
CA GLY A 47 0.97 -17.39 10.05
C GLY A 47 2.49 -17.42 10.19
N THR A 48 3.16 -17.81 9.11
CA THR A 48 4.63 -17.93 9.10
C THR A 48 5.31 -16.65 8.60
N VAL A 49 6.44 -16.32 9.22
CA VAL A 49 7.36 -15.28 8.73
C VAL A 49 8.65 -15.99 8.30
N SER A 50 9.10 -15.73 7.08
CA SER A 50 10.33 -16.28 6.55
C SER A 50 11.14 -15.19 5.87
N GLN A 51 12.46 -15.30 5.90
CA GLN A 51 13.35 -14.39 5.22
C GLN A 51 14.32 -15.17 4.35
N VAL A 52 14.32 -14.86 3.05
CA VAL A 52 15.26 -15.37 2.07
C VAL A 52 16.02 -14.17 1.51
N GLY A 53 17.23 -14.38 1.00
CA GLY A 53 17.94 -13.30 0.35
C GLY A 53 19.38 -13.63 -0.02
N PHE A 54 20.02 -12.64 -0.61
CA PHE A 54 21.43 -12.65 -0.94
C PHE A 54 22.10 -11.53 -0.16
N PRO A 55 23.44 -11.50 -0.01
CA PRO A 55 24.16 -10.49 0.76
C PRO A 55 23.84 -9.01 0.47
N ASN A 56 23.10 -8.70 -0.59
CA ASN A 56 22.68 -7.36 -0.99
C ASN A 56 21.18 -7.06 -0.77
N ARG A 57 20.35 -8.04 -0.39
CA ARG A 57 18.90 -7.92 -0.30
C ARG A 57 18.28 -8.80 0.79
N PHE A 58 17.29 -8.26 1.48
CA PHE A 58 16.39 -9.00 2.35
C PHE A 58 15.03 -9.14 1.67
N ASP A 59 14.54 -10.37 1.56
CA ASP A 59 13.20 -10.70 1.07
C ASP A 59 12.43 -11.40 2.19
N VAL A 60 11.57 -10.67 2.89
CA VAL A 60 10.74 -11.20 3.97
C VAL A 60 9.37 -11.56 3.41
N THR A 61 8.92 -12.79 3.61
CA THR A 61 7.55 -13.23 3.28
C THR A 61 6.79 -13.50 4.57
N ILE A 62 5.62 -12.90 4.69
CA ILE A 62 4.69 -13.09 5.80
C ILE A 62 3.43 -13.71 5.21
N ASN A 63 3.03 -14.88 5.70
CA ASN A 63 1.88 -15.63 5.20
C ASN A 63 0.66 -15.47 6.12
N ASP A 64 -0.52 -15.74 5.56
CA ASP A 64 -1.81 -15.84 6.27
C ASP A 64 -2.09 -14.62 7.16
N ILE A 65 -2.03 -13.43 6.57
CA ILE A 65 -2.23 -12.19 7.30
C ILE A 65 -3.73 -11.88 7.37
N SER A 66 -4.23 -11.71 8.58
CA SER A 66 -5.55 -11.11 8.82
C SER A 66 -5.44 -9.91 9.76
N ILE A 67 -6.27 -8.91 9.49
CA ILE A 67 -6.41 -7.75 10.38
C ILE A 67 -7.86 -7.71 10.83
N ASP A 68 -8.07 -7.83 12.13
CA ASP A 68 -9.37 -7.77 12.76
C ASP A 68 -9.58 -6.39 13.38
N GLY A 69 -10.78 -5.84 13.16
CA GLY A 69 -11.16 -4.53 13.69
C GLY A 69 -11.52 -4.56 15.18
N PRO A 70 -11.81 -3.38 15.77
CA PRO A 70 -12.17 -3.23 17.18
C PRO A 70 -13.36 -4.08 17.65
N THR A 71 -14.22 -4.48 16.72
CA THR A 71 -15.42 -5.28 16.98
C THR A 71 -15.21 -6.78 16.71
N GLY A 72 -13.97 -7.21 16.46
CA GLY A 72 -13.62 -8.59 16.10
C GLY A 72 -13.99 -8.99 14.66
N LYS A 73 -14.48 -8.05 13.84
CA LYS A 73 -14.75 -8.30 12.43
C LYS A 73 -13.47 -8.21 11.62
N GLN A 74 -13.22 -9.22 10.79
CA GLN A 74 -12.11 -9.21 9.85
C GLN A 74 -12.25 -8.06 8.85
N ILE A 75 -11.23 -7.21 8.79
CA ILE A 75 -11.14 -6.05 7.90
C ILE A 75 -10.33 -6.40 6.68
N ILE A 76 -9.19 -7.06 6.85
CA ILE A 76 -8.28 -7.40 5.77
C ILE A 76 -7.93 -8.88 5.86
N ASN A 77 -7.89 -9.55 4.71
CA ASN A 77 -7.35 -10.89 4.57
C ASN A 77 -6.41 -10.95 3.37
N LEU A 78 -5.18 -11.40 3.60
CA LEU A 78 -4.12 -11.53 2.60
C LEU A 78 -3.50 -12.93 2.75
N PRO A 79 -3.36 -13.73 1.68
CA PRO A 79 -2.65 -15.01 1.78
C PRO A 79 -1.15 -14.82 2.06
N PHE A 80 -0.53 -13.75 1.57
CA PHE A 80 0.84 -13.38 1.91
C PHE A 80 1.12 -11.91 1.58
N ILE A 81 2.22 -11.38 2.12
CA ILE A 81 2.93 -10.22 1.57
C ILE A 81 4.43 -10.52 1.51
N GLN A 82 5.13 -9.94 0.54
CA GLN A 82 6.59 -10.06 0.44
C GLN A 82 7.24 -8.67 0.46
N ILE A 83 8.10 -8.42 1.44
CA ILE A 83 8.81 -7.15 1.63
C ILE A 83 10.25 -7.35 1.16
N MET A 84 10.64 -6.62 0.12
CA MET A 84 11.96 -6.62 -0.49
C MET A 84 12.68 -5.32 -0.20
N ARG A 85 13.91 -5.41 0.33
CA ARG A 85 14.73 -4.25 0.69
C ARG A 85 16.21 -4.52 0.49
N LEU A 86 16.96 -3.53 0.02
CA LEU A 86 18.42 -3.66 -0.08
C LEU A 86 19.06 -3.58 1.31
N THR A 87 20.07 -4.42 1.57
CA THR A 87 20.75 -4.47 2.87
C THR A 87 21.35 -3.12 3.27
N TYR A 88 21.93 -2.41 2.31
CA TYR A 88 22.58 -1.10 2.51
C TYR A 88 21.67 0.11 2.29
N ASN A 89 20.41 -0.09 1.90
CA ASN A 89 19.46 1.02 1.69
C ASN A 89 18.11 0.71 2.36
N SER A 90 17.95 1.22 3.58
CA SER A 90 16.70 1.08 4.34
C SER A 90 15.58 1.99 3.87
N ARG A 91 15.90 2.99 3.04
CA ARG A 91 14.97 4.04 2.59
C ARG A 91 14.12 3.64 1.39
N HIS A 92 14.48 2.56 0.69
CA HIS A 92 13.72 2.04 -0.44
C HIS A 92 13.26 0.61 -0.14
N GLN A 93 11.95 0.39 -0.19
CA GLN A 93 11.33 -0.90 0.06
C GLN A 93 10.26 -1.16 -1.00
N ILE A 94 10.14 -2.41 -1.43
CA ILE A 94 9.09 -2.87 -2.34
C ILE A 94 8.29 -3.94 -1.62
N ILE A 95 6.97 -3.80 -1.59
CA ILE A 95 6.06 -4.78 -1.01
C ILE A 95 5.26 -5.39 -2.15
N ILE A 96 5.36 -6.70 -2.33
CA ILE A 96 4.54 -7.45 -3.26
C ILE A 96 3.25 -7.86 -2.55
N LEU A 97 2.12 -7.58 -3.20
CA LEU A 97 0.79 -7.93 -2.76
C LEU A 97 0.33 -9.21 -3.49
N PRO A 98 -0.53 -10.01 -2.86
CA PRO A 98 -1.07 -11.21 -3.47
C PRO A 98 -2.05 -10.84 -4.59
N ASN A 99 -2.22 -11.70 -5.59
CA ASN A 99 -3.12 -11.40 -6.72
C ASN A 99 -4.60 -11.27 -6.33
N SER A 100 -4.96 -11.75 -5.14
CA SER A 100 -6.31 -11.66 -4.59
C SER A 100 -6.24 -11.33 -3.11
N LEU A 101 -7.06 -10.38 -2.67
CA LEU A 101 -7.26 -10.07 -1.25
C LEU A 101 -8.69 -9.62 -0.99
N SER A 102 -9.10 -9.65 0.27
CA SER A 102 -10.40 -9.10 0.68
C SER A 102 -10.20 -7.95 1.66
N ILE A 103 -10.93 -6.85 1.42
CA ILE A 103 -11.04 -5.72 2.33
C ILE A 103 -12.53 -5.52 2.64
N TYR A 104 -12.92 -5.68 3.89
CA TYR A 104 -14.31 -5.75 4.33
C TYR A 104 -15.11 -6.73 3.45
N ASN A 105 -16.13 -6.22 2.75
CA ASN A 105 -17.02 -7.02 1.89
C ASN A 105 -16.62 -6.94 0.40
N PHE A 106 -15.43 -6.42 0.11
CA PHE A 106 -14.92 -6.27 -1.25
C PHE A 106 -13.77 -7.23 -1.50
N ASN A 107 -13.87 -7.98 -2.60
CA ASN A 107 -12.82 -8.83 -3.09
C ASN A 107 -12.07 -8.11 -4.22
N PHE A 108 -10.78 -7.93 -4.02
CA PHE A 108 -9.86 -7.33 -4.98
C PHE A 108 -9.10 -8.45 -5.68
N ASN A 109 -9.10 -8.43 -7.00
CA ASN A 109 -8.23 -9.25 -7.83
C ASN A 109 -7.44 -8.34 -8.75
N TRP A 110 -6.16 -8.61 -8.92
CA TRP A 110 -5.26 -7.85 -9.79
C TRP A 110 -4.07 -8.73 -10.17
N LYS A 111 -3.18 -8.21 -11.00
CA LYS A 111 -1.90 -8.82 -11.36
C LYS A 111 -0.76 -7.89 -11.00
N ASN A 112 0.36 -8.48 -10.59
CA ASN A 112 1.61 -7.78 -10.34
C ASN A 112 1.49 -6.59 -9.37
N ALA A 113 0.58 -6.70 -8.39
CA ALA A 113 0.38 -5.63 -7.43
C ALA A 113 1.60 -5.47 -6.53
N LYS A 114 2.13 -4.25 -6.48
CA LYS A 114 3.30 -3.91 -5.69
C LYS A 114 3.16 -2.51 -5.11
N VAL A 115 3.78 -2.29 -3.96
CA VAL A 115 3.88 -0.99 -3.30
C VAL A 115 5.36 -0.64 -3.20
N SER A 116 5.77 0.47 -3.80
CA SER A 116 7.09 1.05 -3.63
C SER A 116 7.04 2.13 -2.56
N ILE A 117 7.92 2.05 -1.57
CA ILE A 117 8.09 3.04 -0.52
C ILE A 117 9.50 3.60 -0.64
N VAL A 118 9.60 4.90 -0.90
CA VAL A 118 10.86 5.62 -1.01
C VAL A 118 10.87 6.77 -0.02
N LYS A 119 11.90 6.82 0.83
CA LYS A 119 12.10 7.90 1.79
C LYS A 119 13.31 8.74 1.40
N GLU A 120 13.11 9.94 0.91
CA GLU A 120 14.22 10.83 0.55
C GLU A 120 14.36 11.99 1.53
N THR A 121 15.40 12.79 1.35
CA THR A 121 15.65 13.98 2.15
C THR A 121 14.58 15.05 1.93
N VAL A 122 14.07 15.14 0.69
CA VAL A 122 13.14 16.20 0.26
C VAL A 122 11.69 15.72 0.18
N GLU A 123 11.47 14.46 -0.19
CA GLU A 123 10.13 13.92 -0.42
C GLU A 123 10.06 12.42 -0.04
N ASP A 124 9.01 12.03 0.65
CA ASP A 124 8.64 10.63 0.85
C ASP A 124 7.55 10.25 -0.16
N ARG A 125 7.64 9.04 -0.71
CA ARG A 125 6.73 8.52 -1.73
C ARG A 125 6.26 7.12 -1.36
N ILE A 126 4.96 6.89 -1.50
CA ILE A 126 4.37 5.55 -1.48
C ILE A 126 3.59 5.40 -2.79
N ILE A 127 3.93 4.42 -3.60
CA ILE A 127 3.29 4.19 -4.90
C ILE A 127 2.81 2.75 -4.93
N LEU A 128 1.50 2.54 -5.05
CA LEU A 128 0.90 1.24 -5.37
C LEU A 128 0.66 1.17 -6.87
N GLU A 129 1.11 0.11 -7.52
CA GLU A 129 0.86 -0.19 -8.93
C GLU A 129 0.26 -1.58 -9.04
N ALA A 130 -0.73 -1.74 -9.90
CA ALA A 130 -1.32 -3.05 -10.23
C ALA A 130 -1.92 -3.05 -11.64
N GLU A 131 -2.06 -4.24 -12.21
CA GLU A 131 -2.66 -4.47 -13.53
C GLU A 131 -3.95 -5.29 -13.40
N ASN A 132 -4.87 -5.12 -14.36
CA ASN A 132 -6.12 -5.89 -14.45
C ASN A 132 -6.89 -5.94 -13.13
N LEU A 133 -7.11 -4.78 -12.51
CA LEU A 133 -7.89 -4.64 -11.30
C LEU A 133 -9.34 -5.08 -11.57
N ILE A 134 -9.85 -5.94 -10.70
CA ILE A 134 -11.25 -6.36 -10.62
C ILE A 134 -11.67 -6.27 -9.16
N ILE A 135 -12.65 -5.41 -8.87
CA ILE A 135 -13.25 -5.30 -7.54
C ILE A 135 -14.65 -5.90 -7.62
N LYS A 136 -14.97 -6.81 -6.70
CA LYS A 136 -16.31 -7.39 -6.55
C LYS A 136 -16.85 -7.11 -5.15
N GLY A 137 -18.03 -6.52 -5.06
CA GLY A 137 -18.74 -6.28 -3.81
C GLY A 137 -19.95 -7.21 -3.62
N GLY A 138 -20.43 -7.31 -2.38
CA GLY A 138 -21.57 -8.19 -2.03
C GLY A 138 -22.90 -7.88 -2.73
N ASN A 139 -23.09 -6.65 -3.22
CA ASN A 139 -24.35 -6.21 -3.85
C ASN A 139 -24.35 -6.35 -5.39
N GLY A 140 -23.55 -7.27 -5.93
CA GLY A 140 -23.39 -7.42 -7.39
C GLY A 140 -22.52 -6.33 -8.03
N PHE A 141 -21.97 -5.41 -7.24
CA PHE A 141 -21.02 -4.40 -7.70
C PHE A 141 -19.79 -5.06 -8.31
N SER A 142 -19.46 -4.66 -9.52
CA SER A 142 -18.30 -5.13 -10.28
C SER A 142 -17.61 -3.91 -10.88
N PHE A 143 -16.30 -3.78 -10.66
CA PHE A 143 -15.48 -2.73 -11.26
C PHE A 143 -14.25 -3.35 -11.89
N HIS A 144 -13.90 -2.91 -13.10
CA HIS A 144 -12.74 -3.40 -13.82
C HIS A 144 -11.92 -2.26 -14.42
N ALA A 145 -10.61 -2.29 -14.20
CA ALA A 145 -9.64 -1.39 -14.81
C ALA A 145 -8.39 -2.18 -15.25
N GLU A 146 -7.78 -1.77 -16.37
CA GLU A 146 -6.59 -2.43 -16.91
C GLU A 146 -5.32 -2.07 -16.13
N LYS A 147 -5.24 -0.84 -15.60
CA LYS A 147 -4.16 -0.43 -14.70
C LYS A 147 -4.70 0.40 -13.55
N LEU A 148 -4.06 0.25 -12.40
CA LEU A 148 -4.23 1.04 -11.19
C LEU A 148 -2.86 1.57 -10.76
N GLN A 149 -2.79 2.86 -10.48
CA GLN A 149 -1.69 3.46 -9.76
C GLN A 149 -2.23 4.41 -8.68
N ILE A 150 -1.73 4.26 -7.45
CA ILE A 150 -2.03 5.17 -6.34
C ILE A 150 -0.72 5.71 -5.84
N SER A 151 -0.56 7.03 -5.81
CA SER A 151 0.65 7.69 -5.31
C SER A 151 0.31 8.56 -4.11
N LEU A 152 1.03 8.40 -3.00
CA LEU A 152 1.01 9.28 -1.84
C LEU A 152 2.38 9.96 -1.74
N LEU A 153 2.38 11.29 -1.83
CA LEU A 153 3.58 12.12 -1.85
C LEU A 153 3.59 13.05 -0.64
N HIS A 154 4.72 13.13 0.05
CA HIS A 154 4.89 14.03 1.19
C HIS A 154 6.22 14.78 1.10
N LYS A 155 6.15 16.10 0.84
CA LYS A 155 7.32 16.98 0.76
C LYS A 155 7.71 17.48 2.15
N LYS A 156 8.99 17.35 2.50
CA LYS A 156 9.52 17.66 3.84
C LYS A 156 10.00 19.09 4.02
N LEU A 157 10.34 19.78 2.93
CA LEU A 157 11.03 21.09 2.98
C LEU A 157 10.11 22.32 2.95
N SER A 158 8.80 22.15 3.16
CA SER A 158 7.83 23.25 3.22
C SER A 158 6.50 22.73 3.81
N ASP A 159 5.58 23.61 4.23
CA ASP A 159 4.24 23.29 4.76
C ASP A 159 3.29 22.64 3.71
N PHE A 160 3.84 21.90 2.75
CA PHE A 160 3.07 21.18 1.75
C PHE A 160 2.26 20.07 2.40
N LYS A 161 0.96 20.11 2.12
CA LYS A 161 0.05 19.04 2.46
C LYS A 161 0.43 17.77 1.70
N PRO A 162 0.35 16.59 2.33
CA PRO A 162 0.55 15.35 1.61
C PRO A 162 -0.48 15.22 0.48
N GLN A 163 -0.06 14.67 -0.65
CA GLN A 163 -0.86 14.59 -1.86
C GLN A 163 -1.15 13.13 -2.20
N ILE A 164 -2.41 12.83 -2.50
CA ILE A 164 -2.83 11.55 -3.08
C ILE A 164 -3.15 11.74 -4.56
N ILE A 165 -2.64 10.85 -5.38
CA ILE A 165 -2.94 10.74 -6.80
C ILE A 165 -3.48 9.33 -7.06
N LEU A 166 -4.60 9.21 -7.75
CA LEU A 166 -5.20 7.96 -8.19
C LEU A 166 -5.34 8.00 -9.71
N ASP A 167 -4.70 7.03 -10.35
CA ASP A 167 -4.69 6.82 -11.78
C ASP A 167 -5.30 5.45 -12.11
N LEU A 168 -6.34 5.46 -12.93
CA LEU A 168 -6.99 4.27 -13.45
C LEU A 168 -7.07 4.39 -14.98
N SER A 169 -6.71 3.33 -15.69
CA SER A 169 -6.83 3.30 -17.15
C SER A 169 -7.48 2.01 -17.63
N GLY A 170 -8.12 2.08 -18.81
CA GLY A 170 -8.82 0.95 -19.39
C GLY A 170 -10.04 0.52 -18.57
N ILE A 171 -10.73 1.47 -17.93
CA ILE A 171 -11.98 1.19 -17.20
C ILE A 171 -13.01 0.68 -18.21
N LYS A 172 -13.60 -0.48 -17.95
CA LYS A 172 -14.65 -1.06 -18.80
C LYS A 172 -16.02 -0.70 -18.23
N ASP A 173 -16.85 -0.07 -19.06
CA ASP A 173 -18.27 0.11 -18.78
C ASP A 173 -19.01 -1.15 -19.24
N GLU A 174 -19.83 -1.75 -18.36
CA GLU A 174 -20.63 -2.94 -18.69
C GLU A 174 -21.61 -2.69 -19.87
N LYS A 175 -21.94 -1.42 -20.16
CA LYS A 175 -22.89 -1.03 -21.21
C LYS A 175 -22.21 -0.49 -22.47
N LYS A 176 -20.93 -0.12 -22.41
CA LYS A 176 -20.21 0.48 -23.53
C LYS A 176 -18.79 -0.08 -23.57
N GLN A 177 -18.40 -0.70 -24.69
CA GLN A 177 -17.03 -1.19 -24.95
C GLN A 177 -15.96 -0.08 -25.03
N THR A 178 -16.23 1.10 -24.48
CA THR A 178 -15.31 2.22 -24.42
C THR A 178 -14.38 2.06 -23.23
N LYS A 179 -13.08 2.13 -23.49
CA LYS A 179 -12.06 2.23 -22.45
C LYS A 179 -11.92 3.68 -22.02
N SER A 180 -12.01 3.91 -20.71
CA SER A 180 -11.87 5.23 -20.11
C SER A 180 -10.64 5.30 -19.19
N GLU A 181 -10.11 6.50 -19.03
CA GLU A 181 -9.07 6.84 -18.05
C GLU A 181 -9.66 7.76 -16.99
N LEU A 182 -9.21 7.61 -15.75
CA LEU A 182 -9.61 8.42 -14.59
C LEU A 182 -8.34 8.82 -13.83
N HIS A 183 -8.14 10.12 -13.71
CA HIS A 183 -7.08 10.74 -12.92
C HIS A 183 -7.72 11.59 -11.83
N ILE A 184 -7.35 11.33 -10.57
CA ILE A 184 -7.82 12.08 -9.40
C ILE A 184 -6.59 12.52 -8.61
N GLU A 185 -6.51 13.81 -8.32
CA GLU A 185 -5.45 14.41 -7.51
C GLU A 185 -6.10 15.17 -6.34
N ALA A 186 -5.67 14.88 -5.12
CA ALA A 186 -6.21 15.47 -3.91
C ALA A 186 -5.12 15.81 -2.89
N ASN A 187 -5.25 16.95 -2.23
CA ASN A 187 -4.40 17.33 -1.10
C ASN A 187 -5.05 16.88 0.21
N LEU A 188 -4.31 16.18 1.06
CA LEU A 188 -4.76 15.76 2.37
C LEU A 188 -4.56 16.87 3.39
N ASN A 189 -5.65 17.35 3.99
CA ASN A 189 -5.58 18.22 5.15
C ASN A 189 -5.60 17.34 6.41
N LEU A 190 -4.44 16.87 6.86
CA LEU A 190 -4.33 16.12 8.11
C LEU A 190 -4.20 17.15 9.25
N GLU A 191 -5.26 17.28 10.07
CA GLU A 191 -5.28 18.19 11.23
C GLU A 191 -4.18 17.86 12.26
N ASP A 192 -3.74 16.59 12.29
CA ASP A 192 -2.60 16.12 13.06
C ASP A 192 -1.66 15.33 12.13
N SER A 193 -0.40 15.74 12.02
CA SER A 193 0.62 15.04 11.21
C SER A 193 0.87 13.64 11.76
N PRO A 194 0.34 12.56 11.16
CA PRO A 194 0.67 11.22 11.61
C PRO A 194 2.07 10.96 11.05
N LYS A 195 3.06 10.77 11.92
CA LYS A 195 4.33 10.14 11.52
C LYS A 195 3.97 8.89 10.72
N LEU A 196 4.35 8.85 9.44
CA LEU A 196 4.05 7.79 8.46
C LEU A 196 4.64 6.44 8.92
N HIS A 197 3.96 5.81 9.89
CA HIS A 197 4.07 4.42 10.24
C HIS A 197 2.97 3.68 9.46
N LEU A 198 3.31 2.59 8.77
CA LEU A 198 2.34 1.79 8.00
C LEU A 198 1.14 1.36 8.86
N THR A 199 1.38 1.04 10.13
CA THR A 199 0.35 0.72 11.12
C THR A 199 -0.57 1.90 11.39
N ASN A 200 -0.04 3.12 11.52
CA ASN A 200 -0.83 4.34 11.69
C ASN A 200 -1.60 4.71 10.41
N PHE A 201 -1.02 4.49 9.22
CA PHE A 201 -1.69 4.73 7.95
C PHE A 201 -2.87 3.77 7.75
N VAL A 202 -2.66 2.47 7.97
CA VAL A 202 -3.74 1.46 7.94
C VAL A 202 -4.79 1.78 9.01
N ASN A 203 -4.38 2.10 10.24
CA ASN A 203 -5.31 2.52 11.28
C ASN A 203 -6.05 3.83 10.92
N SER A 204 -5.43 4.76 10.21
CA SER A 204 -6.07 6.01 9.75
C SER A 204 -7.05 5.80 8.59
N ILE A 205 -6.90 4.74 7.79
CA ILE A 205 -7.88 4.35 6.78
C ILE A 205 -9.04 3.56 7.42
N VAL A 206 -8.74 2.82 8.50
CA VAL A 206 -9.69 1.96 9.22
C VAL A 206 -10.52 2.72 10.26
N GLN A 207 -10.06 3.89 10.71
CA GLN A 207 -10.82 4.72 11.63
C GLN A 207 -12.01 5.38 10.91
N PRO A 208 -13.25 5.27 11.44
CA PRO A 208 -14.45 5.81 10.81
C PRO A 208 -14.53 7.36 10.75
N ASN A 209 -13.52 8.08 11.28
CA ASN A 209 -13.57 9.52 11.51
C ASN A 209 -12.46 10.34 10.81
N THR A 210 -11.68 9.77 9.90
CA THR A 210 -10.70 10.52 9.08
C THR A 210 -11.43 11.11 7.87
N TRP A 211 -12.09 12.24 8.11
CA TRP A 211 -12.86 12.97 7.11
C TRP A 211 -11.94 13.73 6.16
N THR A 212 -12.08 13.53 4.86
CA THR A 212 -11.52 14.43 3.84
C THR A 212 -12.66 15.26 3.27
N LYS A 213 -12.60 16.58 3.46
CA LYS A 213 -13.55 17.54 2.90
C LYS A 213 -13.02 18.00 1.54
N ILE A 214 -13.68 17.59 0.45
CA ILE A 214 -13.36 18.03 -0.90
C ILE A 214 -14.00 19.42 -1.11
N ASP A 215 -13.20 20.44 -1.41
CA ASP A 215 -13.64 21.83 -1.56
C ASP A 215 -14.46 22.01 -2.84
N GLN A 216 -15.70 22.51 -2.71
CA GLN A 216 -16.70 22.68 -3.77
C GLN A 216 -16.43 23.93 -4.61
N LYS A 217 -15.32 23.97 -5.35
CA LYS A 217 -15.14 24.99 -6.41
C LYS A 217 -15.19 24.33 -7.78
N ASN A 218 -16.32 24.56 -8.46
CA ASN A 218 -16.57 24.32 -9.90
C ASN A 218 -17.21 22.98 -10.33
N HIS A 219 -18.21 22.46 -9.62
CA HIS A 219 -19.03 21.35 -10.15
C HIS A 219 -20.52 21.69 -10.11
N GLN A 220 -21.25 21.38 -11.20
CA GLN A 220 -22.69 21.62 -11.30
C GLN A 220 -23.47 20.66 -10.38
N PRO A 221 -24.54 21.15 -9.73
CA PRO A 221 -25.32 20.36 -8.78
C PRO A 221 -26.12 19.29 -9.52
N GLY A 222 -25.75 18.02 -9.34
CA GLY A 222 -26.45 16.87 -9.94
C GLY A 222 -25.60 15.62 -10.18
N GLU A 223 -24.27 15.68 -10.02
CA GLU A 223 -23.33 14.60 -10.34
C GLU A 223 -22.53 14.15 -9.10
N SER A 224 -23.26 13.87 -8.02
CA SER A 224 -22.68 13.35 -6.78
C SER A 224 -23.17 11.96 -6.42
N PHE A 225 -22.26 11.14 -5.91
CA PHE A 225 -22.57 9.84 -5.32
C PHE A 225 -22.08 9.79 -3.88
N PHE A 226 -22.88 9.18 -2.99
CA PHE A 226 -22.57 9.09 -1.58
C PHE A 226 -21.96 7.74 -1.24
N ILE A 227 -20.75 7.74 -0.67
CA ILE A 227 -20.19 6.56 0.00
C ILE A 227 -20.18 6.87 1.50
N GLY A 228 -21.08 6.21 2.24
CA GLY A 228 -21.38 6.59 3.62
C GLY A 228 -21.95 8.00 3.68
N ASN A 229 -21.30 8.89 4.44
CA ASN A 229 -21.73 10.29 4.60
C ASN A 229 -20.93 11.28 3.73
N GLN A 230 -20.11 10.80 2.79
CA GLN A 230 -19.28 11.64 1.93
C GLN A 230 -19.86 11.74 0.52
N GLU A 231 -19.92 12.97 0.02
CA GLU A 231 -20.38 13.31 -1.32
C GLU A 231 -19.17 13.33 -2.28
N PHE A 232 -19.12 12.38 -3.21
CA PHE A 232 -18.10 12.32 -4.26
C PHE A 232 -18.63 12.99 -5.52
N LEU A 233 -17.94 14.03 -5.98
CA LEU A 233 -18.27 14.76 -7.20
C LEU A 233 -17.53 14.13 -8.38
N PHE A 234 -18.28 13.69 -9.39
CA PHE A 234 -17.73 13.11 -10.61
C PHE A 234 -18.02 14.02 -11.81
N SER A 235 -17.21 13.89 -12.87
CA SER A 235 -17.59 14.40 -14.19
C SER A 235 -18.66 13.49 -14.82
N ARG A 236 -19.54 14.02 -15.68
CA ARG A 236 -20.58 13.25 -16.41
C ARG A 236 -20.17 11.84 -16.88
N PRO A 237 -19.01 11.65 -17.55
CA PRO A 237 -18.61 10.32 -18.01
C PRO A 237 -18.30 9.37 -16.86
N ALA A 238 -17.70 9.88 -15.78
CA ALA A 238 -17.38 9.10 -14.59
C ALA A 238 -18.63 8.79 -13.76
N TYR A 239 -19.58 9.73 -13.62
CA TYR A 239 -20.83 9.52 -12.89
C TYR A 239 -21.68 8.40 -13.49
N SER A 240 -21.71 8.28 -14.82
CA SER A 240 -22.45 7.19 -15.49
C SER A 240 -21.91 5.79 -15.20
N LEU A 241 -20.67 5.65 -14.73
CA LEU A 241 -20.06 4.36 -14.37
C LEU A 241 -20.52 3.85 -12.99
N PHE A 242 -21.07 4.73 -12.14
CA PHE A 242 -21.48 4.42 -10.76
C PHE A 242 -23.00 4.34 -10.56
N LYS A 243 -23.79 4.43 -11.65
CA LYS A 243 -25.26 4.31 -11.65
C LYS A 243 -25.72 2.98 -12.25
#